data_AF-A0A951VH82-F1
#
_entry.id   AF-A0A951VH82-F1
#
_cell.length_a   1.000
_cell.length_b   1.000
_cell.length_c   1.000
_cell.angle_alpha   90.00
_cell.angle_beta   90.00
_cell.angle_gamma   90.00
#
_symmetry.space_group_name_H-M   'P 1'
#
loop_
_entity.id
_entity.type
_entity.pdbx_description
1 polymer ?
#
loop_
_entity_poly.entity_id
_entity_poly.type
_entity_poly.pdbx_seq_one_letter_code
_entity_poly.pdbx_strand_id
1 'polypeptide(L)'
;MKHIIIDNEVFTRMHKALGAGWTNQMTAQFGVEAVNFSKERFIRKDWQDKVHEPWKPRKRPDRGSLMVRTGRLKRSIRKISSGTGYVIIGTNVPYARVHNEGGKSSKTVYVRSHTRKKTTQAISEKTGKKLKKRV
;
A
#
# COMPACT_ATOMS: atom_id res chain seq x y z
N MET A 1 -24.91 1.59 -18.84
CA MET A 1 -24.85 1.94 -17.40
C MET A 1 -24.68 3.44 -17.28
N LYS A 2 -25.57 4.15 -16.56
CA LYS A 2 -25.48 5.61 -16.41
C LYS A 2 -24.30 5.95 -15.52
N HIS A 3 -23.33 6.68 -16.06
CA HIS A 3 -22.27 7.28 -15.27
C HIS A 3 -22.84 8.53 -14.59
N ILE A 4 -22.92 8.52 -13.27
CA ILE A 4 -23.08 9.77 -12.52
C ILE A 4 -21.67 10.33 -12.38
N ILE A 5 -21.19 10.98 -13.44
CA ILE A 5 -20.04 11.87 -13.31
C ILE A 5 -20.61 13.08 -12.58
N ILE A 6 -20.22 13.27 -11.32
CA ILE A 6 -20.53 14.52 -10.64
C ILE A 6 -19.61 15.55 -11.25
N ASP A 7 -20.09 16.24 -12.27
CA ASP A 7 -19.35 17.34 -12.88
C ASP A 7 -19.03 18.36 -11.79
N ASN A 8 -17.85 18.97 -11.88
CA ASN A 8 -17.41 20.02 -10.96
C ASN A 8 -18.47 21.12 -10.79
N GLU A 9 -19.32 21.32 -11.80
CA GLU A 9 -20.47 22.22 -11.78
C GLU A 9 -21.42 21.99 -10.59
N VAL A 10 -21.69 20.75 -10.20
CA VAL A 10 -22.58 20.43 -9.07
C VAL A 10 -22.00 21.01 -7.78
N PHE A 11 -20.72 20.75 -7.51
CA PHE A 11 -20.04 21.27 -6.33
C PHE A 11 -19.95 22.80 -6.35
N THR A 12 -19.76 23.39 -7.52
CA THR A 12 -19.72 24.85 -7.67
C THR A 12 -21.08 25.49 -7.38
N ARG A 13 -22.17 24.89 -7.87
CA ARG A 13 -23.55 25.33 -7.60
C ARG A 13 -23.91 25.17 -6.12
N MET A 14 -23.54 24.06 -5.50
CA MET A 14 -23.75 23.83 -4.07
C MET A 14 -22.94 24.79 -3.20
N HIS A 15 -21.68 25.06 -3.53
CA HIS A 15 -20.88 26.06 -2.84
C HIS A 15 -21.51 27.46 -2.93
N LYS A 16 -22.01 27.84 -4.12
CA LYS A 16 -22.70 29.13 -4.32
C LYS A 16 -23.99 29.23 -3.52
N ALA A 17 -24.75 28.13 -3.39
CA ALA A 17 -26.03 28.12 -2.69
C ALA A 17 -25.91 27.98 -1.17
N LEU A 18 -25.00 27.13 -0.69
CA LEU A 18 -24.87 26.75 0.74
C LEU A 18 -23.70 27.43 1.45
N GLY A 19 -22.81 28.09 0.69
CA GLY A 19 -21.69 28.87 1.21
C GLY A 19 -20.46 28.05 1.65
N ALA A 20 -19.48 28.78 2.18
CA ALA A 20 -18.16 28.23 2.53
C ALA A 20 -18.20 27.24 3.71
N GLY A 21 -19.11 27.44 4.67
CA GLY A 21 -19.25 26.57 5.85
C GLY A 21 -19.61 25.13 5.46
N TRP A 22 -20.58 24.98 4.56
CA TRP A 22 -20.98 23.67 4.02
C TRP A 22 -19.82 23.01 3.27
N THR A 23 -19.10 23.74 2.42
CA THR A 23 -17.95 23.16 1.69
C THR A 23 -16.84 22.70 2.62
N ASN A 24 -16.57 23.43 3.70
CA ASN A 24 -15.53 23.04 4.67
C ASN A 24 -15.93 21.76 5.41
N GLN A 25 -17.20 21.64 5.83
CA GLN A 25 -17.71 20.44 6.48
C GLN A 25 -17.66 19.23 5.53
N MET A 26 -18.13 19.39 4.29
CA MET A 26 -18.11 18.33 3.29
C MET A 26 -16.67 17.88 3.00
N THR A 27 -15.75 18.84 2.83
CA THR A 27 -14.33 18.58 2.59
C THR A 27 -13.74 17.78 3.75
N ALA A 28 -14.05 18.16 5.00
CA ALA A 28 -13.60 17.43 6.17
C ALA A 28 -14.08 15.96 6.19
N GLN A 29 -15.35 15.73 5.80
CA GLN A 29 -15.93 14.38 5.73
C GLN A 29 -15.31 13.53 4.62
N PHE A 30 -15.14 14.08 3.41
CA PHE A 30 -14.46 13.37 2.33
C PHE A 30 -13.03 12.97 2.72
N GLY A 31 -12.33 13.83 3.46
CA GLY A 31 -11.00 13.48 3.96
C GLY A 31 -11.01 12.34 4.97
N VAL A 32 -12.04 12.23 5.81
CA VAL A 32 -12.21 11.10 6.74
C VAL A 32 -12.50 9.82 5.96
N GLU A 33 -13.46 9.90 5.03
CA GLU A 33 -13.88 8.76 4.22
C GLU A 33 -12.74 8.23 3.36
N ALA A 34 -12.00 9.11 2.67
CA ALA A 34 -10.86 8.73 1.86
C ALA A 34 -9.74 8.04 2.67
N VAL A 35 -9.49 8.50 3.91
CA VAL A 35 -8.53 7.85 4.82
C VAL A 35 -9.05 6.48 5.26
N ASN A 36 -10.32 6.37 5.61
CA ASN A 36 -10.93 5.11 6.05
C ASN A 36 -10.96 4.08 4.92
N PHE A 37 -11.43 4.49 3.75
CA PHE A 37 -11.40 3.70 2.52
C PHE A 37 -10.01 3.13 2.24
N SER A 38 -9.00 4.01 2.23
CA SER A 38 -7.61 3.62 1.99
C SER A 38 -7.11 2.61 3.01
N LYS A 39 -7.43 2.80 4.31
CA LYS A 39 -7.03 1.88 5.39
C LYS A 39 -7.77 0.54 5.31
N GLU A 40 -9.02 0.55 4.86
CA GLU A 40 -9.84 -0.64 4.73
C GLU A 40 -9.32 -1.56 3.62
N ARG A 41 -8.80 -1.01 2.52
CA ARG A 41 -8.20 -1.80 1.43
C ARG A 41 -7.05 -2.69 1.92
N PHE A 42 -6.26 -2.24 2.90
CA PHE A 42 -5.23 -3.07 3.54
C PHE A 42 -5.79 -4.24 4.37
N ILE A 43 -7.02 -4.12 4.88
CA ILE A 43 -7.70 -5.19 5.63
C ILE A 43 -8.33 -6.19 4.65
N ARG A 44 -9.15 -5.68 3.72
CA ARG A 44 -9.88 -6.47 2.72
C ARG A 44 -8.95 -7.09 1.67
N LYS A 45 -7.80 -6.46 1.40
CA LYS A 45 -6.76 -6.87 0.44
C LYS A 45 -7.27 -6.85 -1.00
N ASP A 46 -8.02 -5.81 -1.31
CA ASP A 46 -8.61 -5.57 -2.62
C ASP A 46 -8.46 -4.10 -3.00
N TRP A 47 -8.64 -3.83 -4.29
CA TRP A 47 -8.98 -2.50 -4.77
C TRP A 47 -10.47 -2.47 -5.09
N GLN A 48 -11.13 -1.38 -4.69
CA GLN A 48 -12.54 -1.17 -4.99
C GLN A 48 -12.66 0.02 -5.91
N ASP A 49 -12.99 -0.25 -7.16
CA ASP A 49 -13.50 0.76 -8.09
C ASP A 49 -14.98 0.42 -8.34
N LYS A 50 -15.33 -0.05 -9.53
CA LYS A 50 -16.68 -0.57 -9.83
C LYS A 50 -16.90 -2.00 -9.36
N VAL A 51 -15.83 -2.80 -9.37
CA VAL A 51 -15.81 -4.21 -8.97
C VAL A 51 -14.66 -4.40 -7.96
N HIS A 52 -14.80 -5.40 -7.10
CA HIS A 52 -13.73 -5.80 -6.19
C HIS A 52 -12.61 -6.50 -6.97
N GLU A 53 -11.41 -5.91 -6.94
CA GLU A 53 -10.21 -6.49 -7.53
C GLU A 53 -9.26 -6.97 -6.42
N PRO A 54 -9.29 -8.26 -6.04
CA PRO A 54 -8.45 -8.78 -4.97
C PRO A 54 -6.96 -8.76 -5.38
N TRP A 55 -6.10 -8.42 -4.42
CA TRP A 55 -4.66 -8.41 -4.64
C TRP A 55 -4.10 -9.82 -4.74
N LYS A 56 -3.08 -9.99 -5.61
CA LYS A 56 -2.41 -11.28 -5.80
C LYS A 56 -1.84 -11.79 -4.47
N PRO A 57 -2.06 -13.08 -4.12
CA PRO A 57 -1.60 -13.64 -2.86
C PRO A 57 -0.07 -13.60 -2.73
N ARG A 58 0.40 -13.66 -1.50
CA ARG A 58 1.83 -13.65 -1.19
C ARG A 58 2.48 -14.93 -1.73
N LYS A 59 3.61 -14.80 -2.43
CA LYS A 59 4.35 -15.95 -3.01
C LYS A 59 4.89 -16.95 -1.98
N ARG A 60 5.15 -16.51 -0.74
CA ARG A 60 5.70 -17.35 0.34
C ARG A 60 4.98 -17.05 1.64
N PRO A 61 4.65 -18.03 2.49
CA PRO A 61 4.09 -17.75 3.80
C PRO A 61 5.10 -16.99 4.67
N ASP A 62 4.61 -16.05 5.47
CA ASP A 62 5.39 -15.22 6.39
C ASP A 62 4.43 -14.60 7.42
N ARG A 63 4.99 -13.99 8.46
CA ARG A 63 4.21 -13.34 9.52
C ARG A 63 3.39 -12.16 8.99
N GLY A 64 2.21 -12.00 9.56
CA GLY A 64 1.26 -10.93 9.23
C GLY A 64 0.40 -11.25 8.00
N SER A 65 -0.43 -10.30 7.60
CA SER A 65 -1.31 -10.45 6.43
C SER A 65 -0.68 -9.84 5.18
N LEU A 66 -1.34 -10.02 4.04
CA LEU A 66 -0.90 -9.47 2.76
C LEU A 66 -0.78 -7.92 2.87
N MET A 67 0.38 -7.38 2.49
CA MET A 67 0.75 -5.96 2.63
C MET A 67 0.76 -5.40 4.08
N VAL A 68 0.56 -6.24 5.10
CA VAL A 68 0.56 -5.83 6.51
C VAL A 68 1.46 -6.75 7.33
N ARG A 69 2.74 -6.39 7.42
CA ARG A 69 3.68 -7.02 8.36
C ARG A 69 3.67 -6.32 9.73
N THR A 70 3.98 -5.03 9.76
CA THR A 70 3.95 -4.18 10.97
C THR A 70 2.81 -3.15 10.95
N GLY A 71 2.11 -3.03 9.82
CA GLY A 71 1.04 -2.05 9.61
C GLY A 71 1.48 -0.59 9.63
N ARG A 72 2.79 -0.29 9.61
CA ARG A 72 3.30 1.10 9.67
C ARG A 72 2.76 1.97 8.53
N LEU A 73 2.71 1.45 7.31
CA LEU A 73 2.19 2.20 6.15
C LEU A 73 0.71 2.54 6.34
N LYS A 74 -0.13 1.53 6.60
CA LYS A 74 -1.56 1.72 6.89
C LYS A 74 -1.81 2.79 7.98
N ARG A 75 -1.07 2.72 9.09
CA ARG A 75 -1.21 3.67 10.21
C ARG A 75 -0.78 5.10 9.86
N SER A 76 0.16 5.25 8.94
CA SER A 76 0.68 6.56 8.54
C SER A 76 -0.24 7.37 7.64
N ILE A 77 -1.24 6.73 7.03
CA ILE A 77 -2.20 7.37 6.12
C ILE A 77 -3.07 8.35 6.91
N ARG A 78 -3.04 9.62 6.50
CA ARG A 78 -3.77 10.72 7.12
C ARG A 78 -4.03 11.84 6.12
N LYS A 79 -4.89 12.77 6.52
CA LYS A 79 -5.07 14.06 5.84
C LYS A 79 -3.78 14.87 5.95
N ILE A 80 -3.25 15.36 4.81
CA ILE A 80 -2.04 16.19 4.75
C ILE A 80 -2.42 17.66 4.68
N SER A 81 -3.36 17.99 3.79
CA SER A 81 -3.83 19.35 3.57
C SER A 81 -5.27 19.30 3.07
N SER A 82 -6.01 20.35 3.34
CA SER A 82 -7.37 20.56 2.84
C SER A 82 -7.58 22.04 2.60
N GLY A 83 -8.34 22.38 1.57
CA GLY A 83 -8.77 23.75 1.28
C GLY A 83 -10.17 23.75 0.69
N THR A 84 -10.58 24.88 0.12
CA THR A 84 -11.92 25.00 -0.47
C THR A 84 -12.04 24.07 -1.67
N GLY A 85 -12.83 23.01 -1.52
CA GLY A 85 -13.12 22.06 -2.60
C GLY A 85 -12.08 20.97 -2.82
N TYR A 86 -11.07 20.83 -1.94
CA TYR A 86 -10.09 19.74 -2.07
C TYR A 86 -9.60 19.19 -0.73
N VAL A 87 -9.25 17.90 -0.74
CA VAL A 87 -8.49 17.23 0.32
C VAL A 87 -7.35 16.45 -0.28
N ILE A 88 -6.16 16.60 0.30
CA ILE A 88 -5.00 15.78 -0.01
C ILE A 88 -4.78 14.82 1.16
N ILE A 89 -4.88 13.52 0.88
CA ILE A 89 -4.49 12.46 1.80
C ILE A 89 -3.15 11.87 1.39
N GLY A 90 -2.39 11.36 2.35
CA GLY A 90 -1.15 10.66 2.04
C GLY A 90 -0.43 10.15 3.27
N THR A 91 0.87 9.93 3.13
CA THR A 91 1.72 9.26 4.12
C THR A 91 3.08 9.95 4.22
N ASN A 92 3.69 9.89 5.41
CA ASN A 92 5.06 10.36 5.67
C ASN A 92 6.12 9.26 5.52
N VAL A 93 5.75 8.11 4.96
CA VAL A 93 6.64 6.96 4.88
C VAL A 93 7.35 6.95 3.52
N PRO A 94 8.70 7.01 3.48
CA PRO A 94 9.43 7.22 2.23
C PRO A 94 9.31 6.05 1.25
N TYR A 95 9.03 4.83 1.74
CA TYR A 95 8.85 3.66 0.88
C TYR A 95 7.45 3.54 0.29
N ALA A 96 6.49 4.38 0.69
CA ALA A 96 5.11 4.28 0.22
C ALA A 96 4.98 4.51 -1.29
N ARG A 97 5.71 5.48 -1.82
CA ARG A 97 5.74 5.79 -3.25
C ARG A 97 6.20 4.59 -4.07
N VAL A 98 7.33 4.02 -3.68
CA VAL A 98 7.91 2.82 -4.31
C VAL A 98 6.95 1.62 -4.26
N HIS A 99 6.11 1.54 -3.22
CA HIS A 99 5.09 0.51 -3.11
C HIS A 99 3.90 0.68 -4.07
N ASN A 100 3.56 1.92 -4.44
CA ASN A 100 2.39 2.22 -5.29
C ASN A 100 2.76 2.34 -6.77
N GLU A 101 3.81 3.10 -7.07
CA GLU A 101 4.27 3.40 -8.43
C GLU A 101 5.27 2.35 -8.94
N GLY A 102 5.73 1.47 -8.05
CA GLY A 102 6.95 0.70 -8.27
C GLY A 102 8.19 1.58 -8.17
N GLY A 103 9.33 1.05 -8.60
CA GLY A 103 10.59 1.80 -8.67
C GLY A 103 11.75 1.11 -7.98
N LYS A 104 12.96 1.53 -8.33
CA LYS A 104 14.21 1.09 -7.69
C LYS A 104 14.63 2.17 -6.70
N SER A 105 14.83 1.80 -5.44
CA SER A 105 15.41 2.71 -4.45
C SER A 105 16.94 2.63 -4.53
N SER A 106 17.60 3.76 -4.79
CA SER A 106 19.07 3.89 -4.80
C SER A 106 19.63 4.16 -3.40
N LYS A 107 18.99 3.65 -2.35
CA LYS A 107 19.49 3.86 -0.98
C LYS A 107 20.64 2.91 -0.69
N THR A 108 21.80 3.48 -0.35
CA THR A 108 22.93 2.73 0.20
C THR A 108 22.55 2.24 1.60
N VAL A 109 22.49 0.91 1.77
CA VAL A 109 22.27 0.28 3.08
C VAL A 109 23.59 -0.27 3.57
N TYR A 110 24.04 0.18 4.73
CA TYR A 110 25.20 -0.39 5.41
C TYR A 110 24.79 -1.71 6.06
N VAL A 111 25.27 -2.83 5.53
CA VAL A 111 25.04 -4.17 6.07
C VAL A 111 26.34 -4.67 6.70
N ARG A 112 26.25 -5.25 7.91
CA ARG A 112 27.40 -5.85 8.58
C ARG A 112 27.93 -7.04 7.76
N SER A 113 29.24 -7.29 7.81
CA SER A 113 29.82 -8.48 7.19
C SER A 113 29.18 -9.74 7.79
N HIS A 114 28.80 -10.69 6.93
CA HIS A 114 28.22 -11.97 7.35
C HIS A 114 28.91 -13.12 6.63
N THR A 115 29.26 -14.17 7.37
CA THR A 115 29.86 -15.38 6.81
C THR A 115 28.78 -16.43 6.58
N ARG A 116 28.63 -16.91 5.33
CA ARG A 116 27.73 -18.03 5.02
C ARG A 116 28.47 -19.34 5.15
N LYS A 117 27.96 -20.28 5.94
CA LYS A 117 28.39 -21.67 5.87
C LYS A 117 27.90 -22.26 4.54
N LYS A 118 28.82 -22.51 3.61
CA LYS A 118 28.53 -23.32 2.42
C LYS A 118 28.51 -24.78 2.84
N THR A 119 27.35 -25.41 2.78
CA THR A 119 27.26 -26.86 2.92
C THR A 119 27.67 -27.49 1.59
N THR A 120 28.88 -28.01 1.50
CA THR A 120 29.30 -28.88 0.40
C THR A 120 28.71 -30.26 0.67
N GLN A 121 27.83 -30.75 -0.21
CA GLN A 121 27.45 -32.16 -0.20
C GLN A 121 28.65 -32.96 -0.69
N ALA A 122 29.08 -33.95 0.11
CA ALA A 122 30.11 -34.88 -0.32
C ALA A 122 29.64 -35.60 -1.59
N ILE A 123 30.55 -35.79 -2.54
CA ILE A 123 30.27 -36.47 -3.81
C ILE A 123 30.90 -37.87 -3.70
N SER A 124 30.20 -38.89 -4.18
CA SER A 124 30.77 -40.24 -4.29
C SER A 124 31.86 -40.25 -5.35
N GLU A 125 33.09 -40.59 -4.98
CA GLU A 125 34.21 -40.73 -5.92
C GLU A 125 33.94 -41.80 -7.00
N LYS A 126 33.21 -42.86 -6.65
CA LYS A 126 32.89 -43.96 -7.60
C LYS A 126 31.78 -43.63 -8.59
N THR A 127 30.81 -42.80 -8.22
CA THR A 127 29.59 -42.59 -9.03
C THR A 127 29.37 -41.15 -9.45
N GLY A 128 30.15 -40.20 -8.93
CA GLY A 128 29.97 -38.76 -9.15
C GLY A 128 28.67 -38.19 -8.56
N LYS A 129 27.87 -39.00 -7.86
CA LYS A 129 26.57 -38.60 -7.31
C LYS A 129 26.73 -37.97 -5.93
N LYS A 130 25.88 -36.99 -5.60
CA LYS A 130 25.84 -36.35 -4.29
C LYS A 130 25.41 -37.36 -3.23
N LEU A 131 26.20 -37.49 -2.17
CA LEU A 131 25.92 -38.37 -1.04
C LEU A 131 24.77 -37.78 -0.21
N LYS A 132 23.80 -38.64 0.15
CA LYS A 132 22.70 -38.24 1.03
C LYS A 132 23.27 -37.92 2.41
N LYS A 133 22.81 -36.80 2.99
CA LYS A 133 23.18 -36.39 4.35
C LYS A 133 22.64 -37.48 5.31
N ARG A 134 23.51 -38.13 6.09
CA ARG A 134 23.07 -38.97 7.21
C ARG A 134 22.37 -38.06 8.23
N VAL A 135 21.15 -38.43 8.59
CA VAL A 135 20.34 -37.79 9.65
C VAL A 135 20.92 -38.19 10.99
#